data_AF-A0A5Q4F9M6-F1
#
_entry.id   AF-A0A5Q4F9M6-F1
#
_cell.length_a   1.000
_cell.length_b   1.000
_cell.length_c   1.000
_cell.angle_alpha   90.00
_cell.angle_beta   90.00
_cell.angle_gamma   90.00
#
_symmetry.space_group_name_H-M   'P 1'
#
loop_
_entity.id
_entity.type
_entity.pdbx_description
1 polymer ?
#
loop_
_entity_poly.entity_id
_entity_poly.type
_entity_poly.pdbx_seq_one_letter_code
_entity_poly.pdbx_strand_id
1 'polypeptide(L)'
;MKITKTDIKNRIKLPKVKKHAIKLSENVIQKTQNANRFFLAVGEFNLFFWLTTKATFSRHFEFKEFLRQCFLVGNKTLPLITITGLVIGLVLTIQSRPILADFGATSLLPGMIALSIVR
;
A
#
# COMPACT_ATOMS: atom_id res chain seq x y z
N MET A 1 -38.92 9.89 35.38
CA MET A 1 -40.19 9.14 35.36
C MET A 1 -39.93 7.79 34.69
N LYS A 2 -39.87 6.70 35.48
CA LYS A 2 -39.68 5.31 35.03
C LYS A 2 -41.02 4.73 34.60
N ILE A 3 -41.12 4.22 33.38
CA ILE A 3 -42.13 3.26 32.94
C ILE A 3 -41.48 2.45 31.81
N THR A 4 -41.36 1.13 31.79
CA THR A 4 -41.27 0.05 32.78
C THR A 4 -40.73 -1.13 31.98
N LYS A 5 -39.94 -2.00 32.61
CA LYS A 5 -39.38 -3.25 32.07
C LYS A 5 -40.44 -4.32 31.66
N THR A 6 -41.70 -3.93 31.41
CA THR A 6 -42.86 -4.84 31.30
C THR A 6 -43.17 -5.28 29.86
N ASP A 7 -42.78 -4.50 28.84
CA ASP A 7 -42.92 -4.93 27.42
C ASP A 7 -41.84 -5.91 26.96
N ILE A 8 -41.04 -6.41 27.90
CA ILE A 8 -39.94 -7.36 27.69
C ILE A 8 -40.47 -8.80 27.47
N LYS A 9 -41.71 -9.14 27.87
CA LYS A 9 -42.11 -10.56 27.97
C LYS A 9 -43.03 -11.10 26.87
N ASN A 10 -43.73 -10.27 26.08
CA ASN A 10 -44.77 -10.79 25.14
C ASN A 10 -44.40 -10.77 23.64
N ARG A 11 -43.11 -10.80 23.31
CA ARG A 11 -42.59 -10.93 21.94
C ARG A 11 -41.87 -12.27 21.71
N ILE A 12 -42.30 -13.36 22.36
CA ILE A 12 -41.68 -14.70 22.26
C ILE A 12 -42.08 -15.45 20.96
N LYS A 13 -42.32 -14.72 19.87
CA LYS A 13 -42.27 -15.24 18.49
C LYS A 13 -41.57 -14.21 17.60
N LEU A 14 -40.23 -14.14 17.67
CA LEU A 14 -39.42 -13.36 16.74
C LEU A 14 -39.32 -14.10 15.40
N PRO A 15 -39.84 -13.57 14.27
CA PRO A 15 -39.57 -14.16 12.96
C PRO A 15 -38.15 -13.73 12.55
N LYS A 16 -37.37 -14.65 11.98
CA LYS A 16 -35.98 -14.47 11.48
C LYS A 16 -35.69 -13.11 10.82
N VAL A 17 -36.69 -12.50 10.20
CA VAL A 17 -36.65 -11.23 9.48
C VAL A 17 -36.18 -10.04 10.34
N LYS A 18 -36.66 -9.90 11.59
CA LYS A 18 -36.23 -8.76 12.45
C LYS A 18 -34.76 -8.83 12.86
N LYS A 19 -34.23 -10.03 13.12
CA LYS A 19 -32.81 -10.22 13.44
C LYS A 19 -31.91 -9.88 12.25
N HIS A 20 -32.33 -10.23 11.04
CA HIS A 20 -31.56 -9.93 9.83
C HIS A 20 -31.56 -8.43 9.50
N ALA A 21 -32.69 -7.74 9.70
CA ALA A 21 -32.78 -6.29 9.54
C ALA A 21 -31.88 -5.52 10.54
N ILE A 22 -31.83 -5.97 11.81
CA ILE A 22 -30.94 -5.37 12.83
C ILE A 22 -29.46 -5.60 12.44
N LYS A 23 -29.09 -6.82 12.04
CA LYS A 23 -27.73 -7.14 11.58
C LYS A 23 -27.33 -6.35 10.33
N LEU A 24 -28.25 -6.13 9.40
CA LEU A 24 -28.00 -5.33 8.20
C LEU A 24 -27.75 -3.86 8.55
N SER A 25 -28.55 -3.29 9.46
CA SER A 25 -28.34 -1.93 9.97
C SER A 25 -26.98 -1.76 10.65
N GLU A 26 -26.58 -2.72 11.50
CA GLU A 26 -25.27 -2.73 12.14
C GLU A 26 -24.13 -2.78 11.11
N ASN A 27 -24.24 -3.59 10.05
CA ASN A 27 -23.24 -3.65 8.98
C ASN A 27 -23.16 -2.37 8.14
N VAL A 28 -24.29 -1.68 7.91
CA VAL A 28 -24.32 -0.40 7.17
C VAL A 28 -23.70 0.71 8.01
N ILE A 29 -23.99 0.75 9.32
CA ILE A 29 -23.36 1.70 10.25
C ILE A 29 -21.85 1.44 10.33
N GLN A 30 -21.43 0.19 10.49
CA GLN A 30 -20.00 -0.16 10.51
C GLN A 30 -19.30 0.20 9.20
N LYS A 31 -19.90 -0.10 8.04
CA LYS A 31 -19.29 0.25 6.75
C LYS A 31 -19.16 1.76 6.55
N THR A 32 -20.13 2.54 7.04
CA THR A 32 -20.09 4.01 7.01
C THR A 32 -19.03 4.57 7.97
N GLN A 33 -18.90 4.00 9.18
CA GLN A 33 -17.88 4.40 10.15
C GLN A 33 -16.46 4.08 9.66
N ASN A 34 -16.27 2.90 9.06
CA ASN A 34 -14.99 2.53 8.47
C ASN A 34 -14.64 3.47 7.31
N ALA A 35 -15.57 3.72 6.38
CA ALA A 35 -15.36 4.65 5.28
C ALA A 35 -14.97 6.04 5.79
N ASN A 36 -15.67 6.58 6.79
CA ASN A 36 -15.34 7.88 7.37
C ASN A 36 -13.93 7.89 8.00
N ARG A 37 -13.55 6.85 8.74
CA ARG A 37 -12.18 6.73 9.29
C ARG A 37 -11.12 6.66 8.20
N PHE A 38 -11.38 5.95 7.09
CA PHE A 38 -10.47 5.94 5.95
C PHE A 38 -10.32 7.33 5.32
N PHE A 39 -11.42 8.05 5.08
CA PHE A 39 -11.36 9.41 4.53
C PHE A 39 -10.68 10.40 5.47
N LEU A 40 -10.90 10.29 6.78
CA LEU A 40 -10.21 11.11 7.78
C LEU A 40 -8.70 10.83 7.77
N ALA A 41 -8.29 9.56 7.77
CA ALA A 41 -6.87 9.18 7.72
C ALA A 41 -6.18 9.68 6.44
N VAL A 42 -6.86 9.57 5.29
CA VAL A 42 -6.36 10.11 4.00
C VAL A 42 -6.28 11.63 4.04
N GLY A 43 -7.26 12.31 4.64
CA GLY A 43 -7.26 13.76 4.81
C GLY A 43 -6.12 14.27 5.70
N GLU A 44 -5.89 13.62 6.85
CA GLU A 44 -4.78 13.92 7.76
C GLU A 44 -3.43 13.69 7.08
N PHE A 45 -3.28 12.57 6.36
CA PHE A 45 -2.08 12.30 5.57
C PHE A 45 -1.84 13.36 4.50
N ASN A 46 -2.88 13.74 3.74
CA ASN A 46 -2.77 14.73 2.68
C ASN A 46 -2.41 16.12 3.23
N LEU A 47 -2.98 16.50 4.37
CA LEU A 47 -2.64 17.76 5.05
C LEU A 47 -1.18 17.76 5.52
N PHE A 48 -0.73 16.67 6.15
CA PHE A 48 0.66 16.50 6.57
C PHE A 48 1.61 16.54 5.37
N PHE A 49 1.27 15.85 4.29
CA PHE A 49 2.05 15.81 3.05
C PHE A 49 2.19 17.21 2.47
N TRP A 50 1.09 17.96 2.29
CA TRP A 50 1.11 19.30 1.74
C TRP A 50 1.93 20.29 2.59
N LEU A 51 1.77 20.25 3.91
CA LEU A 51 2.53 21.08 4.84
C LEU A 51 4.03 20.76 4.79
N THR A 52 4.37 19.48 4.77
CA THR A 52 5.76 19.01 4.69
C THR A 52 6.40 19.42 3.37
N THR A 53 5.74 19.19 2.23
CA THR A 53 6.24 19.61 0.92
C THR A 53 6.44 21.12 0.83
N LYS A 54 5.51 21.92 1.38
CA LYS A 54 5.65 23.39 1.44
C LYS A 54 6.83 23.81 2.33
N ALA A 55 7.05 23.12 3.45
CA ALA A 55 8.20 23.39 4.33
C ALA A 55 9.54 22.99 3.68
N THR A 56 9.57 21.85 2.99
CA THR A 56 10.71 21.36 2.19
C THR A 56 11.11 22.36 1.11
N PHE A 57 10.15 23.03 0.45
CA PHE A 57 10.45 23.99 -0.61
C PHE A 57 10.66 25.44 -0.11
N SER A 58 10.66 25.67 1.21
CA SER A 58 10.92 26.99 1.78
C SER A 58 12.41 27.34 1.75
N ARG A 59 12.72 28.65 1.69
CA ARG A 59 14.05 29.23 1.43
C ARG A 59 15.19 28.81 2.38
N HIS A 60 14.88 28.18 3.52
CA HIS A 60 15.86 27.68 4.49
C HIS A 60 15.99 26.15 4.48
N PHE A 61 15.84 25.49 3.33
CA PHE A 61 15.93 24.04 3.26
C PHE A 61 17.31 23.52 3.72
N GLU A 62 17.31 22.66 4.73
CA GLU A 62 18.52 22.00 5.26
C GLU A 62 18.99 20.89 4.32
N PHE A 63 19.38 21.24 3.09
CA PHE A 63 19.94 20.30 2.10
C PHE A 63 21.06 19.43 2.69
N LYS A 64 21.84 19.97 3.62
CA LYS A 64 22.90 19.25 4.34
C LYS A 64 22.37 18.05 5.12
N GLU A 65 21.27 18.20 5.84
CA GLU A 65 20.68 17.13 6.65
C GLU A 65 19.96 16.11 5.76
N PHE A 66 19.27 16.58 4.71
CA PHE A 66 18.66 15.70 3.70
C PHE A 66 19.71 14.78 3.04
N LEU A 67 20.83 15.34 2.59
CA LEU A 67 21.92 14.55 2.01
C LEU A 67 22.56 13.61 3.03
N ARG A 68 22.72 14.04 4.29
CA ARG A 68 23.22 13.18 5.37
C ARG A 68 22.31 11.97 5.60
N GLN A 69 20.99 12.17 5.59
CA GLN A 69 20.02 11.08 5.74
C GLN A 69 19.99 10.17 4.51
N CYS A 70 20.03 10.74 3.30
CA CYS A 70 20.12 9.97 2.06
C CYS A 70 21.39 9.09 2.05
N PHE A 71 22.53 9.63 2.48
CA PHE A 71 23.77 8.87 2.60
C PHE A 71 23.68 7.76 3.66
N LEU A 72 23.10 8.05 4.83
CA LEU A 72 22.97 7.08 5.91
C LEU A 72 22.02 5.93 5.54
N VAL A 73 20.87 6.24 4.92
CA VAL A 73 19.91 5.23 4.45
C VAL A 73 20.48 4.48 3.25
N GLY A 74 21.04 5.19 2.27
CA GLY A 74 21.63 4.62 1.07
C GLY A 74 22.75 3.64 1.39
N ASN A 75 23.69 4.01 2.29
CA ASN A 75 24.78 3.12 2.67
C ASN A 75 24.28 1.84 3.38
N LYS A 76 23.17 1.91 4.12
CA LYS A 76 22.57 0.73 4.77
C LYS A 76 21.87 -0.20 3.77
N THR A 77 21.30 0.33 2.69
CA THR A 77 20.53 -0.45 1.70
C THR A 77 21.36 -0.88 0.48
N LEU A 78 22.48 -0.22 0.20
CA LEU A 78 23.38 -0.51 -0.93
C LEU A 78 23.81 -1.99 -1.06
N PRO A 79 24.24 -2.70 -0.01
CA PRO A 79 24.61 -4.11 -0.15
C PRO A 79 23.42 -4.99 -0.54
N LEU A 80 22.24 -4.73 0.03
CA LEU A 80 21.02 -5.48 -0.28
C LEU A 80 20.58 -5.28 -1.73
N ILE A 81 20.57 -4.03 -2.20
CA ILE A 81 20.23 -3.69 -3.60
C ILE A 81 21.22 -4.32 -4.58
N THR A 82 22.50 -4.31 -4.24
CA THR A 82 23.55 -4.86 -5.12
C THR A 82 23.39 -6.37 -5.30
N ILE A 83 23.16 -7.10 -4.21
CA ILE A 83 22.97 -8.55 -4.26
C ILE A 83 21.68 -8.90 -5.01
N THR A 84 20.58 -8.21 -4.70
CA THR A 84 19.29 -8.49 -5.36
C THR A 84 19.33 -8.14 -6.84
N GLY A 85 19.93 -7.02 -7.24
CA GLY A 85 20.13 -6.65 -8.65
C GLY A 85 20.97 -7.67 -9.43
N LEU A 86 22.04 -8.20 -8.81
CA LEU A 86 22.87 -9.26 -9.39
C LEU A 86 22.07 -10.55 -9.59
N VAL A 87 21.33 -10.99 -8.57
CA VAL A 87 20.51 -12.20 -8.65
C VAL A 87 19.43 -12.07 -9.72
N ILE A 88 18.75 -10.91 -9.80
CA ILE A 88 17.72 -10.65 -10.82
C ILE A 88 18.34 -10.67 -12.23
N GLY A 89 19.46 -9.98 -12.44
CA GLY A 89 20.14 -9.98 -13.74
C GLY A 89 20.58 -11.38 -14.20
N LEU A 90 21.11 -12.19 -13.26
CA LEU A 90 21.50 -13.56 -13.53
C LEU A 90 20.28 -14.44 -13.89
N VAL A 91 19.21 -14.35 -13.10
CA VAL A 91 17.98 -15.10 -13.30
C VAL A 91 17.33 -14.71 -14.63
N LEU A 92 17.23 -13.43 -14.98
CA LEU A 92 16.74 -12.97 -16.29
C LEU A 92 17.54 -13.55 -17.47
N THR A 93 18.87 -13.64 -17.32
CA THR A 93 19.74 -14.23 -18.36
C THR A 93 19.46 -15.72 -18.55
N ILE A 94 19.36 -16.49 -17.47
CA ILE A 94 19.12 -17.94 -17.51
C ILE A 94 17.73 -18.24 -18.10
N GLN A 95 16.72 -17.46 -17.72
CA GLN A 95 15.34 -17.63 -18.20
C GLN A 95 15.18 -17.28 -19.68
N SER A 96 15.89 -16.23 -20.15
CA SER A 96 15.75 -15.73 -21.51
C SER A 96 16.53 -16.57 -22.53
N ARG A 97 17.56 -17.29 -22.10
CA ARG A 97 18.42 -18.11 -22.96
C ARG A 97 17.66 -19.15 -23.80
N PRO A 98 16.82 -20.04 -23.24
CA PRO A 98 16.12 -21.04 -24.04
C PRO A 98 15.23 -20.40 -25.11
N ILE A 99 14.52 -19.33 -24.74
CA ILE A 99 13.61 -18.60 -25.64
C ILE A 99 14.37 -18.06 -26.85
N LEU A 100 15.52 -17.41 -26.64
CA LEU A 100 16.31 -16.83 -27.73
C LEU A 100 17.11 -17.88 -28.52
N ALA A 101 17.42 -19.02 -27.91
CA ALA A 101 18.02 -20.15 -28.60
C ALA A 101 17.04 -20.75 -29.61
N ASP A 102 15.75 -20.86 -29.26
CA ASP A 102 14.70 -21.33 -30.16
C ASP A 102 14.49 -20.38 -31.37
N PHE A 103 14.72 -19.08 -31.18
CA PHE A 103 14.67 -18.08 -32.26
C PHE A 103 16.00 -17.88 -33.00
N GLY A 104 17.06 -18.63 -32.66
CA GLY A 104 18.39 -18.45 -33.25
C GLY A 104 19.03 -17.07 -32.98
N ALA A 105 18.50 -16.32 -32.00
CA ALA A 105 18.79 -14.91 -31.75
C ALA A 105 19.57 -14.69 -30.44
N THR A 106 20.40 -15.65 -30.03
CA THR A 106 21.16 -15.63 -28.77
C THR A 106 22.06 -14.40 -28.61
N SER A 107 22.52 -13.80 -29.71
CA SER A 107 23.33 -12.57 -29.70
C SER A 107 22.58 -11.33 -29.23
N LEU A 108 21.24 -11.34 -29.25
CA LEU A 108 20.39 -10.23 -28.81
C LEU A 108 20.06 -10.29 -27.30
N LEU A 109 20.45 -11.36 -26.60
CA LEU A 109 20.20 -11.56 -25.16
C LEU A 109 20.58 -10.34 -24.31
N PRO A 110 21.81 -9.79 -24.41
CA PRO A 110 22.23 -8.70 -23.53
C PRO A 110 21.43 -7.42 -23.80
N GLY A 111 21.12 -7.14 -25.07
CA GLY A 111 20.33 -5.97 -25.47
C GLY A 111 18.90 -6.04 -24.96
N MET A 112 18.26 -7.21 -25.04
CA MET A 112 16.90 -7.41 -24.53
C MET A 112 16.83 -7.27 -23.01
N ILE A 113 17.78 -7.86 -22.28
CA ILE A 113 17.81 -7.81 -20.80
C ILE A 113 18.05 -6.37 -20.32
N ALA A 114 18.99 -5.65 -20.94
CA ALA A 114 19.26 -4.25 -20.60
C ALA A 114 18.02 -3.37 -20.79
N LEU A 115 17.27 -3.56 -21.88
CA LEU A 115 16.04 -2.82 -22.15
C LEU A 115 14.88 -3.20 -21.22
N SER A 116 14.84 -4.44 -20.72
CA SER A 116 13.82 -4.91 -19.77
C SER A 116 14.05 -4.40 -18.33
N ILE A 117 15.27 -4.01 -17.98
CA ILE A 117 15.59 -3.45 -16.66
C ILE A 117 15.32 -1.95 -16.62
N VAL A 118 15.50 -1.26 -17.74
CA VAL A 118 15.34 0.21 -17.84
C VAL A 118 13.88 0.64 -18.03
N ARG A 119 13.03 -0.22 -18.61
CA ARG A 119 11.60 0.04 -18.84
C ARG A 119 10.74 -0.40 -17.65
#